data_AF-A0A2G6EY07-F1
#
_entry.id   AF-A0A2G6EY07-F1
#
_cell.length_a   1.000
_cell.length_b   1.000
_cell.length_c   1.000
_cell.angle_alpha   90.00
_cell.angle_beta   90.00
_cell.angle_gamma   90.00
#
_symmetry.space_group_name_H-M   'P 1'
#
loop_
_entity.id
_entity.type
_entity.pdbx_description
1 polymer ?
#
loop_
_entity_poly.entity_id
_entity_poly.type
_entity_poly.pdbx_seq_one_letter_code
_entity_poly.pdbx_strand_id
1 'polypeptide(L)'
;MFTLLYSINLVLGLRALATDKAHFLAWVATQSHPLMILFAIASFLMVGYHCYTWFDATPKVMPLQIKDKKVPAKFIVLGHWGAAVFLALVILVLAAI
;
A
#
# COMPACT_ATOMS: atom_id res chain seq x y z
N MET A 1 9.47 -5.46 -7.04
CA MET A 1 9.51 -4.68 -8.30
C MET A 1 8.37 -3.67 -8.35
N PHE A 2 7.09 -4.10 -8.41
CA PHE A 2 5.94 -3.19 -8.53
C PHE A 2 5.86 -2.10 -7.45
N THR A 3 6.10 -2.44 -6.18
CA THR A 3 6.15 -1.46 -5.09
C THR A 3 7.19 -0.36 -5.34
N LEU A 4 8.40 -0.75 -5.78
CA LEU A 4 9.47 0.21 -6.08
C LEU A 4 9.09 1.12 -7.26
N LEU A 5 8.57 0.54 -8.34
CA LEU A 5 8.16 1.29 -9.53
C LEU A 5 7.05 2.28 -9.20
N TYR A 6 6.04 1.87 -8.42
CA TYR A 6 4.96 2.75 -8.00
C TYR A 6 5.47 3.87 -7.07
N SER A 7 6.40 3.57 -6.16
CA SER A 7 7.06 4.58 -5.34
C SER A 7 7.85 5.61 -6.18
N ILE A 8 8.55 5.17 -7.23
CA ILE A 8 9.24 6.08 -8.16
C ILE A 8 8.23 7.00 -8.84
N ASN A 9 7.09 6.47 -9.32
CA ASN A 9 6.02 7.30 -9.89
C ASN A 9 5.51 8.37 -8.90
N LEU A 10 5.33 8.01 -7.62
CA LEU A 10 4.92 8.95 -6.58
C LEU A 10 5.98 10.01 -6.30
N VAL A 11 7.27 9.65 -6.26
CA VAL A 11 8.38 10.61 -6.09
C VAL A 11 8.45 11.59 -7.27
N LEU A 12 8.20 11.12 -8.49
CA LEU A 12 8.10 11.99 -9.66
C LEU A 12 6.91 12.95 -9.54
N GLY A 13 5.76 12.48 -9.04
CA GLY A 13 4.60 13.33 -8.74
C GLY A 13 4.90 14.38 -7.68
N LEU A 14 5.60 14.01 -6.61
CA LEU A 14 6.03 14.93 -5.55
C LEU A 14 6.99 16.00 -6.11
N ARG A 15 7.97 15.61 -6.92
CA ARG A 15 8.88 16.55 -7.59
C ARG A 15 8.14 17.51 -8.52
N ALA A 16 7.20 17.00 -9.31
CA ALA A 16 6.38 17.81 -10.20
C ALA A 16 5.54 18.84 -9.41
N LEU A 17 4.94 18.41 -8.31
CA LEU A 17 4.19 19.27 -7.39
C LEU A 17 5.05 20.38 -6.78
N ALA A 18 6.28 20.07 -6.40
CA ALA A 18 7.22 21.03 -5.83
C ALA A 18 7.79 22.03 -6.86
N THR A 19 7.63 21.75 -8.16
CA THR A 19 8.15 22.61 -9.23
C THR A 19 7.16 23.73 -9.55
N ASP A 20 6.01 23.39 -10.14
CA ASP A 20 4.94 24.34 -10.42
C ASP A 20 3.64 23.61 -10.84
N LYS A 21 2.57 24.39 -11.01
CA LYS A 21 1.25 23.89 -11.43
C LYS A 21 1.28 23.15 -12.76
N ALA A 22 2.07 23.62 -13.74
CA ALA A 22 2.10 23.03 -15.08
C ALA A 22 2.71 21.63 -15.06
N HIS A 23 3.81 21.45 -14.33
CA HIS A 23 4.46 20.14 -14.14
C HIS A 23 3.54 19.17 -13.39
N PHE A 24 2.87 19.63 -12.34
CA PHE A 24 1.93 18.78 -11.61
C PHE A 24 0.78 18.32 -12.50
N LEU A 25 0.16 19.22 -13.26
CA LEU A 25 -0.92 18.87 -14.20
C LEU A 25 -0.43 17.93 -15.30
N ALA A 26 0.81 18.08 -15.78
CA ALA A 26 1.41 17.13 -16.72
C ALA A 26 1.53 15.73 -16.09
N TRP A 27 1.96 15.61 -14.83
CA TRP A 27 1.99 14.32 -14.11
C TRP A 27 0.58 13.74 -13.92
N VAL A 28 -0.42 14.56 -13.57
CA VAL A 28 -1.82 14.11 -13.46
C VAL A 28 -2.33 13.57 -14.81
N ALA A 29 -2.00 14.23 -15.91
CA ALA A 29 -2.37 13.76 -17.25
C ALA A 29 -1.73 12.40 -17.59
N THR A 30 -0.48 12.14 -17.17
CA THR A 30 0.13 10.81 -17.36
C THR A 30 -0.55 9.73 -16.53
N GLN A 31 -1.09 10.05 -15.35
CA GLN A 31 -1.83 9.08 -14.53
C GLN A 31 -3.13 8.61 -15.19
N SER A 32 -3.71 9.45 -16.05
CA SER A 32 -4.94 9.14 -16.81
C SER A 32 -4.68 8.32 -18.08
N HIS A 33 -3.41 8.07 -18.44
CA HIS A 33 -3.07 7.30 -19.62
C HIS A 33 -3.43 5.81 -19.42
N PRO A 34 -4.03 5.11 -20.41
CA PRO A 34 -4.49 3.73 -20.24
C PRO A 34 -3.40 2.76 -19.76
N LEU A 35 -2.18 2.89 -20.26
CA LEU A 35 -1.05 2.07 -19.79
C LEU A 35 -0.67 2.35 -18.34
N MET A 36 -0.80 3.61 -17.88
CA MET A 36 -0.52 3.96 -16.49
C MET A 36 -1.60 3.43 -15.56
N ILE A 37 -2.86 3.42 -16.00
CA ILE A 37 -3.98 2.79 -15.28
C ILE A 37 -3.74 1.28 -15.15
N LEU A 38 -3.38 0.60 -16.24
CA LEU A 38 -3.03 -0.82 -16.21
C LEU A 38 -1.86 -1.11 -15.26
N PHE A 39 -0.82 -0.27 -15.30
CA PHE A 39 0.31 -0.36 -14.38
C PHE A 39 -0.11 -0.16 -12.92
N ALA A 40 -1.01 0.78 -12.63
CA ALA A 40 -1.52 1.03 -11.29
C ALA A 40 -2.35 -0.15 -10.77
N ILE A 41 -3.24 -0.72 -11.60
CA ILE A 41 -4.01 -1.92 -11.27
C ILE A 41 -3.08 -3.11 -11.01
N ALA A 42 -2.10 -3.35 -11.88
CA ALA A 42 -1.12 -4.42 -11.69
C ALA A 42 -0.32 -4.22 -10.40
N SER A 43 0.10 -2.99 -10.12
CA SER A 43 0.81 -2.65 -8.88
C SER A 43 -0.05 -2.88 -7.65
N PHE A 44 -1.32 -2.50 -7.69
CA PHE A 44 -2.28 -2.73 -6.60
C PHE A 44 -2.47 -4.22 -6.31
N LEU A 45 -2.69 -5.03 -7.33
CA LEU A 45 -2.82 -6.49 -7.19
C LEU A 45 -1.56 -7.12 -6.60
N MET A 46 -0.39 -6.71 -7.08
CA MET A 46 0.90 -7.24 -6.62
C MET A 46 1.23 -6.82 -5.18
N VAL A 47 0.87 -5.60 -4.78
CA VAL A 47 0.97 -5.16 -3.38
C VAL A 47 -0.01 -5.94 -2.50
N GLY A 48 -1.23 -6.20 -2.97
CA GLY A 48 -2.20 -7.05 -2.26
C GLY A 48 -1.67 -8.47 -2.03
N TYR A 49 -1.07 -9.09 -3.06
CA TYR A 49 -0.41 -10.39 -2.93
C TYR A 49 0.79 -10.35 -1.97
N HIS A 50 1.59 -9.28 -2.01
CA HIS A 50 2.68 -9.07 -1.06
C HIS A 50 2.16 -8.97 0.39
N CYS A 51 1.10 -8.22 0.65
CA CYS A 51 0.46 -8.15 1.96
C CYS A 51 0.00 -9.54 2.43
N TYR A 52 -0.68 -10.30 1.58
CA TYR A 52 -1.14 -11.66 1.90
C TYR A 52 0.02 -12.57 2.34
N THR A 53 1.07 -12.66 1.52
CA THR A 53 2.23 -13.51 1.80
C THR A 53 3.02 -13.05 3.02
N TRP A 54 3.21 -11.73 3.18
CA TRP A 54 3.88 -11.16 4.35
C TRP A 54 3.12 -11.44 5.64
N PHE A 55 1.80 -11.22 5.65
CA PHE A 55 0.96 -11.45 6.82
C PHE A 55 0.94 -12.93 7.22
N ASP A 56 0.91 -13.87 6.27
CA ASP A 56 1.03 -15.32 6.56
C ASP A 56 2.42 -15.71 7.09
N ALA A 57 3.48 -15.06 6.62
CA ALA A 57 4.84 -15.32 7.08
C ALA A 57 5.09 -14.77 8.50
N THR A 58 4.47 -13.65 8.86
CA THR A 58 4.77 -12.90 10.09
C THR A 58 4.66 -13.75 11.38
N PRO A 59 3.61 -14.56 11.61
CA PRO A 59 3.50 -15.40 12.81
C PRO A 59 4.64 -16.41 13.00
N LYS A 60 5.35 -16.78 11.92
CA LYS A 60 6.45 -17.76 11.96
C LYS A 60 7.68 -17.20 12.64
N VAL A 61 7.86 -15.88 12.59
CA VAL A 61 9.01 -15.16 13.16
C VAL A 61 8.63 -14.28 14.36
N MET A 62 7.37 -14.34 14.79
CA MET A 62 6.86 -13.57 15.92
C MET A 62 6.52 -14.49 17.10
N PRO A 63 7.41 -14.66 18.09
CA PRO A 63 7.12 -15.43 19.30
C PRO A 63 6.23 -14.64 20.26
N LEU A 64 4.99 -14.33 19.85
CA LEU A 64 4.05 -13.57 20.65
C LEU A 64 3.37 -14.47 21.69
N GLN A 65 3.51 -14.11 22.97
CA GLN A 65 2.87 -14.76 24.09
C GLN A 65 2.20 -13.72 24.98
N ILE A 66 1.01 -14.04 25.49
CA ILE A 66 0.30 -13.22 26.46
C ILE A 66 0.11 -14.08 27.71
N LYS A 67 0.76 -13.67 28.81
CA LYS A 67 0.94 -14.51 30.00
C LYS A 67 1.60 -15.84 29.60
N ASP A 68 1.08 -16.96 30.08
CA ASP A 68 1.62 -18.30 29.79
C ASP A 68 1.08 -18.91 28.50
N LYS A 69 0.34 -18.15 27.67
CA LYS A 69 -0.30 -18.65 26.44
C LYS A 69 0.32 -18.04 25.19
N LYS A 70 0.76 -18.90 24.27
CA LYS A 70 1.14 -18.48 22.91
C LYS A 70 -0.08 -17.96 22.17
N VAL A 71 0.07 -16.82 21.50
CA VAL A 71 -1.00 -16.26 20.67
C VAL A 71 -1.15 -17.10 19.40
N PRO A 72 -2.36 -17.60 19.09
CA PRO A 72 -2.61 -18.30 17.84
C PRO A 72 -2.29 -17.43 16.61
N ALA A 73 -1.60 -18.00 15.61
CA ALA A 73 -1.19 -17.31 14.39
C ALA A 73 -2.36 -16.58 13.69
N LYS A 74 -3.56 -17.18 13.69
CA LYS A 74 -4.77 -16.59 13.12
C LYS A 74 -5.10 -15.18 13.64
N PHE A 75 -4.82 -14.91 14.92
CA PHE A 75 -5.10 -13.59 15.50
C PHE A 75 -4.06 -12.56 15.09
N ILE A 76 -2.81 -12.98 14.89
CA ILE A 76 -1.76 -12.13 14.36
C ILE A 76 -2.09 -11.73 12.90
N VAL A 77 -2.46 -12.71 12.07
CA VAL A 77 -2.85 -12.46 10.66
C VAL A 77 -4.09 -11.57 10.59
N LEU A 78 -5.12 -11.86 11.39
CA LEU A 78 -6.34 -11.06 11.44
C LEU A 78 -6.06 -9.62 11.90
N GLY A 79 -5.14 -9.44 12.86
CA GLY A 79 -4.72 -8.11 13.31
C GLY A 79 -4.09 -7.29 12.18
N HIS A 80 -3.24 -7.91 11.35
CA HIS A 80 -2.63 -7.21 10.21
C HIS A 80 -3.66 -6.80 9.16
N TRP A 81 -4.58 -7.70 8.78
CA TRP A 81 -5.66 -7.35 7.87
C TRP A 81 -6.60 -6.31 8.44
N GLY A 82 -6.94 -6.41 9.73
CA GLY A 82 -7.76 -5.42 10.43
C GLY A 82 -7.12 -4.03 10.41
N ALA A 83 -5.83 -3.93 10.75
CA ALA A 83 -5.09 -2.68 10.68
C ALA A 83 -4.97 -2.14 9.24
N ALA A 84 -4.71 -3.01 8.26
CA ALA A 84 -4.60 -2.62 6.86
C ALA A 84 -5.92 -2.04 6.31
N VAL A 85 -7.05 -2.70 6.55
CA VAL A 85 -8.37 -2.22 6.13
C VAL A 85 -8.73 -0.93 6.86
N PHE A 86 -8.51 -0.86 8.18
CA PHE A 86 -8.77 0.34 8.96
C PHE A 86 -7.99 1.55 8.43
N LEU A 87 -6.67 1.41 8.23
CA LEU A 87 -5.83 2.49 7.71
C LEU A 87 -6.22 2.87 6.29
N ALA A 88 -6.55 1.91 5.43
CA ALA A 88 -7.02 2.19 4.07
C ALA A 88 -8.30 3.04 4.09
N LEU A 89 -9.28 2.71 4.94
CA LEU A 89 -10.51 3.49 5.09
C LEU A 89 -10.24 4.90 5.62
N VAL A 90 -9.37 5.04 6.63
CA VAL A 90 -8.99 6.36 7.17
C VAL A 90 -8.35 7.22 6.07
N ILE A 91 -7.42 6.66 5.30
CA ILE A 91 -6.77 7.38 4.19
C ILE A 91 -7.79 7.80 3.13
N LEU A 92 -8.73 6.92 2.76
CA LEU A 92 -9.77 7.25 1.77
C LEU A 92 -10.69 8.37 2.24
N VAL A 93 -11.07 8.38 3.52
CA VAL A 93 -11.88 9.46 4.10
C VAL A 93 -11.10 10.77 4.09
N LEU A 94 -9.85 10.77 4.54
CA LEU A 94 -9.01 11.97 4.58
C LEU A 94 -8.70 12.52 3.18
N ALA A 95 -8.54 11.65 2.18
CA ALA A 95 -8.26 12.06 0.81
C ALA A 95 -9.49 12.59 0.05
N ALA A 96 -10.70 12.31 0.56
CA ALA A 96 -11.96 12.74 -0.06
C ALA A 96 -12.51 14.07 0.49
N ILE A 97 -11.87 14.63 1.52
CA ILE A 97 -12.21 15.92 2.16
C ILE A 97 -11.29 17.00 1.62
#